data_AF-A0A9E4BCJ6-F1
#
_entry.id   AF-A0A9E4BCJ6-F1
#
_cell.length_a   1.000
_cell.length_b   1.000
_cell.length_c   1.000
_cell.angle_alpha   90.00
_cell.angle_beta   90.00
_cell.angle_gamma   90.00
#
_symmetry.space_group_name_H-M   'P 1'
#
loop_
_entity.id
_entity.type
_entity.pdbx_description
1 polymer ?
#
loop_
_entity_poly.entity_id
_entity_poly.type
_entity_poly.pdbx_seq_one_letter_code
_entity_poly.pdbx_strand_id
1 'polypeptide(L)'
;MAFIEQGKVQDGSILLSKPLPLPEGTEVVIHVETINTAHQSTTSDEREDFTALPFFGMWAEREDMSDSASWVRKERKKWRQQIIPQE
;
A
#
# COMPACT_ATOMS: atom_id res chain seq x y z
N MET A 1 -30.04 10.11 -19.18
CA MET A 1 -29.49 8.75 -19.36
C MET A 1 -28.05 8.77 -18.87
N ALA A 2 -27.61 7.77 -18.13
CA ALA A 2 -26.23 7.68 -17.64
C ALA A 2 -25.49 6.58 -18.41
N PHE A 3 -24.30 6.91 -18.93
CA PHE A 3 -23.40 5.95 -19.56
C PHE A 3 -22.32 5.58 -18.54
N ILE A 4 -22.05 4.29 -18.39
CA ILE A 4 -20.95 3.79 -17.55
C ILE A 4 -19.95 3.16 -18.51
N GLU A 5 -18.81 3.82 -18.69
CA GLU A 5 -17.75 3.37 -19.58
C GLU A 5 -16.43 3.31 -18.82
N GLN A 6 -15.61 2.31 -19.17
CA GLN A 6 -14.28 2.16 -18.58
C GLN A 6 -13.24 2.82 -19.47
N GLY A 7 -12.41 3.67 -18.86
CA GLY A 7 -11.32 4.36 -19.52
C GLY A 7 -10.00 4.15 -18.78
N LYS A 8 -8.90 4.32 -19.51
CA LYS A 8 -7.55 4.35 -18.93
C LYS A 8 -7.06 5.78 -18.84
N VAL A 9 -6.33 6.11 -17.78
CA VAL A 9 -5.66 7.41 -17.68
C VAL A 9 -4.34 7.34 -18.45
N GLN A 10 -4.14 8.23 -19.43
CA GLN A 10 -2.92 8.39 -20.22
C GLN A 10 -2.65 9.89 -20.42
N ASP A 11 -1.44 10.35 -20.09
CA ASP A 11 -1.02 11.76 -20.23
C ASP A 11 -2.00 12.78 -19.64
N GLY A 12 -2.58 12.44 -18.47
CA GLY A 12 -3.56 13.28 -17.78
C GLY A 12 -4.96 13.29 -18.41
N SER A 13 -5.20 12.48 -19.45
CA SER A 13 -6.48 12.32 -20.13
C SER A 13 -7.10 10.94 -19.87
N ILE A 14 -8.43 10.84 -19.88
CA ILE A 14 -9.15 9.55 -19.79
C ILE A 14 -9.43 9.07 -21.21
N LEU A 15 -8.77 7.99 -21.64
CA LEU A 15 -8.99 7.35 -22.93
C LEU A 15 -10.04 6.25 -22.79
N LEU A 16 -11.21 6.46 -23.42
CA LEU A 16 -12.27 5.45 -23.48
C LEU A 16 -11.99 4.44 -24.59
N SER A 17 -12.37 3.18 -24.38
CA SER A 17 -12.19 2.12 -25.40
C SER A 17 -13.09 2.32 -26.62
N LYS A 18 -14.21 3.03 -26.45
CA LYS A 18 -15.17 3.35 -27.50
C LYS A 18 -15.66 4.81 -27.35
N PRO A 19 -15.90 5.53 -28.46
CA PRO A 19 -16.51 6.85 -28.41
C PRO A 19 -17.92 6.81 -27.81
N LEU A 20 -18.23 7.76 -26.95
CA LEU A 20 -19.57 7.97 -26.43
C LEU A 20 -20.45 8.66 -27.49
N PRO A 21 -21.68 8.17 -27.76
CA PRO A 21 -22.58 8.74 -28.76
C PRO A 21 -23.29 9.99 -28.20
N LEU A 22 -22.54 11.01 -27.80
CA LEU A 22 -23.08 12.26 -27.29
C LEU A 22 -23.03 13.34 -28.39
N PRO A 23 -24.11 14.13 -28.58
CA PRO A 23 -24.09 15.27 -29.48
C PRO A 23 -23.03 16.31 -29.09
N GLU A 24 -22.54 17.06 -30.07
CA GLU A 24 -21.64 18.17 -29.81
C GLU A 24 -22.30 19.23 -28.91
N GLY A 25 -21.54 19.80 -27.98
CA GLY A 25 -22.04 20.78 -27.00
C GLY A 25 -22.75 20.19 -25.78
N THR A 26 -22.77 18.86 -25.64
CA THR A 26 -23.34 18.20 -24.46
C THR A 26 -22.46 18.42 -23.21
N GLU A 27 -23.02 19.03 -22.17
CA GLU A 27 -22.38 19.11 -20.85
C GLU A 27 -22.43 17.75 -20.13
N VAL A 28 -21.31 17.35 -19.51
CA VAL A 28 -21.19 16.04 -18.85
C VAL A 28 -20.65 16.18 -17.43
N VAL A 29 -21.17 15.35 -16.52
CA VAL A 29 -20.64 15.18 -15.16
C VAL A 29 -19.86 13.87 -15.13
N ILE A 30 -18.60 13.94 -14.68
CA ILE A 30 -17.70 12.78 -14.64
C ILE A 30 -17.67 12.23 -13.22
N HIS A 31 -18.05 10.96 -13.07
CA HIS A 31 -17.85 10.19 -11.84
C HIS A 31 -16.74 9.17 -12.09
N VAL A 32 -15.64 9.29 -11.34
CA VAL A 32 -14.47 8.42 -11.51
C VAL A 32 -14.40 7.46 -10.34
N GLU A 33 -14.53 6.17 -10.65
CA GLU A 33 -14.25 5.10 -9.71
C GLU A 33 -12.98 4.39 -10.14
N THR A 34 -12.03 4.25 -9.22
CA THR A 34 -10.86 3.40 -9.46
C THR A 34 -11.34 1.96 -9.54
N ILE A 35 -11.34 1.41 -10.75
CA ILE A 35 -11.52 -0.01 -10.95
C ILE A 35 -10.19 -0.63 -10.53
N ASN A 36 -10.03 -0.84 -9.22
CA ASN A 36 -9.07 -1.82 -8.76
C ASN A 36 -9.52 -3.11 -9.43
N THR A 37 -8.85 -3.46 -10.53
CA THR A 37 -8.68 -4.87 -10.85
C THR A 37 -7.86 -5.38 -9.69
N ALA A 38 -8.54 -5.67 -8.59
CA ALA A 38 -8.00 -6.46 -7.52
C ALA A 38 -7.35 -7.63 -8.27
N HIS A 39 -6.04 -7.83 -8.17
CA HIS A 39 -5.53 -8.76 -7.18
C HIS A 39 -6.70 -9.37 -6.45
N GLN A 40 -7.32 -10.33 -7.14
CA GLN A 40 -8.36 -11.18 -6.65
C GLN A 40 -8.09 -11.34 -5.16
N SER A 41 -8.95 -10.75 -4.35
CA SER A 41 -8.82 -10.79 -2.90
C SER A 41 -9.03 -12.25 -2.50
N THR A 42 -7.95 -13.02 -2.57
CA THR A 42 -7.80 -14.32 -1.95
C THR A 42 -7.66 -14.07 -0.46
N THR A 43 -8.75 -13.66 0.18
CA THR A 43 -8.87 -13.54 1.63
C THR A 43 -8.80 -14.90 2.35
N SER A 44 -8.32 -15.95 1.67
CA SER A 44 -8.05 -17.26 2.25
C SER A 44 -6.58 -17.71 2.17
N ASP A 45 -5.66 -16.94 1.57
CA ASP A 45 -4.27 -17.43 1.37
C ASP A 45 -3.14 -16.40 1.67
N GLU A 46 -3.45 -15.12 1.87
CA GLU A 46 -2.41 -14.10 2.15
C GLU A 46 -1.63 -14.36 3.45
N ARG A 47 -2.22 -15.06 4.42
CA ARG A 47 -1.50 -15.46 5.63
C ARG A 47 -0.46 -16.53 5.35
N GLU A 48 -0.76 -17.51 4.50
CA GLU A 48 0.19 -18.55 4.14
C GLU A 48 1.36 -17.93 3.35
N ASP A 49 1.06 -17.05 2.39
CA ASP A 49 2.05 -16.31 1.59
C ASP A 49 2.94 -15.40 2.47
N PHE A 50 2.36 -14.69 3.44
CA PHE A 50 3.13 -13.86 4.36
C PHE A 50 4.07 -14.68 5.28
N THR A 51 3.61 -15.83 5.77
CA THR A 51 4.44 -16.73 6.59
C THR A 51 5.51 -17.46 5.79
N ALA A 52 5.33 -17.58 4.47
CA ALA A 52 6.28 -18.20 3.55
C ALA A 52 7.45 -17.27 3.17
N LEU A 53 7.41 -15.99 3.55
CA LEU A 53 8.51 -15.06 3.28
C LEU A 53 9.80 -15.52 3.99
N PRO A 54 10.98 -15.48 3.33
CA PRO A 54 12.23 -16.02 3.88
C PRO A 54 12.69 -15.42 5.21
N PHE A 55 12.18 -14.24 5.56
CA PHE A 55 12.51 -13.50 6.77
C PHE A 55 11.37 -13.47 7.80
N PHE A 56 10.23 -14.08 7.48
CA PHE A 56 9.16 -14.22 8.45
C PHE A 56 9.65 -15.06 9.63
N GLY A 57 9.40 -14.60 10.86
CA GLY A 57 9.84 -15.30 12.07
C GLY A 57 11.35 -15.25 12.35
N MET A 58 12.16 -14.53 11.58
CA MET A 58 13.62 -14.42 11.77
C MET A 58 14.02 -14.01 13.20
N TRP A 59 13.15 -13.29 13.90
CA TRP A 59 13.39 -12.79 15.27
C TRP A 59 12.51 -13.48 16.33
N ALA A 60 11.76 -14.52 15.97
CA ALA A 60 10.81 -15.16 16.89
C ALA A 60 11.51 -15.87 18.06
N GLU A 61 12.69 -16.44 17.82
CA GLU A 61 13.46 -17.18 18.84
C GLU A 61 14.43 -16.30 19.63
N ARG A 62 14.51 -15.00 19.31
CA ARG A 62 15.38 -14.07 20.02
C ARG A 62 14.77 -13.68 21.36
N GLU A 63 15.42 -14.10 22.45
CA GLU A 63 15.01 -13.77 23.81
C GLU A 63 14.90 -12.25 24.03
N ASP A 64 15.79 -11.45 23.43
CA ASP A 64 15.75 -9.98 23.54
C ASP A 64 14.63 -9.32 22.73
N MET A 65 13.98 -10.06 21.82
CA MET A 65 12.81 -9.63 21.06
C MET A 65 11.48 -9.92 21.79
N SER A 66 11.52 -10.69 22.89
CA SER A 66 10.35 -10.97 23.73
C SER A 66 9.76 -9.70 24.35
N ASP A 67 10.60 -8.70 24.64
CA ASP A 67 10.22 -7.33 24.98
C ASP A 67 11.00 -6.35 24.10
N SER A 68 10.54 -6.22 22.85
CA SER A 68 11.14 -5.33 21.84
C SER A 68 11.19 -3.87 22.30
N ALA A 69 10.21 -3.41 23.08
CA ALA A 69 10.17 -2.04 23.58
C ALA A 69 11.31 -1.77 24.59
N SER A 70 11.56 -2.70 25.51
CA SER A 70 12.67 -2.60 26.45
C SER A 70 14.04 -2.70 25.77
N TRP A 71 14.15 -3.54 24.74
CA TRP A 71 15.35 -3.63 23.91
C TRP A 71 15.66 -2.29 23.22
N VAL A 72 14.69 -1.66 22.55
CA VAL A 72 14.86 -0.35 21.90
C VAL A 72 15.25 0.74 22.91
N ARG A 73 14.68 0.72 24.13
CA ARG A 73 15.04 1.68 25.20
C ARG A 73 16.50 1.54 25.63
N LYS A 74 17.00 0.31 25.81
CA LYS A 74 18.40 0.03 26.14
C LYS A 74 19.32 0.54 25.04
N GLU A 75 18.97 0.29 23.78
CA GLU A 75 19.80 0.72 22.65
C GLU A 75 19.83 2.24 22.52
N ARG A 76 18.68 2.90 22.62
CA ARG A 76 18.63 4.37 22.67
C ARG A 76 19.43 4.98 23.83
N LYS A 77 19.58 4.25 24.95
CA LYS A 77 20.43 4.70 26.07
C LYS A 77 21.91 4.62 25.70
N LYS A 78 22.36 3.52 25.09
CA LYS A 78 23.75 3.35 24.60
C LYS A 78 24.13 4.44 23.58
N TRP A 79 23.28 4.65 22.58
CA TRP A 79 23.51 5.70 21.57
C TRP A 79 23.60 7.09 22.20
N ARG A 80 22.74 7.41 23.17
CA ARG A 80 22.83 8.69 23.90
C ARG A 80 24.10 8.84 24.72
N GLN A 81 24.62 7.76 25.29
CA GLN A 81 25.89 7.77 26.03
C GLN A 81 27.10 7.97 25.12
N GLN A 82 27.04 7.52 23.87
CA GLN A 82 28.09 7.75 22.88
C GLN A 82 28.09 9.16 22.28
N ILE A 83 26.95 9.85 22.31
CA ILE A 83 26.79 11.21 21.76
C ILE A 83 27.19 12.30 22.78
N ILE A 84 27.28 11.97 24.08
CA ILE A 84 27.75 12.92 25.10
C ILE A 84 29.29 12.87 25.10
N PRO A 85 29.99 13.94 24.68
CA PRO A 85 31.43 14.04 24.86
C PRO A 85 31.73 14.05 26.36
N GLN A 86 32.70 13.25 26.80
CA GLN A 86 33.24 13.39 28.15
C GLN A 86 34.04 14.69 28.17
N GLU A 87 33.63 15.67 28.99
CA GLU A 87 34.49 16.78 29.41
C GLU A 87 35.60 16.28 30.35
#